data_AF-A0A923LRA7-F1
#
_entry.id   AF-A0A923LRA7-F1
#
_cell.length_a   1.000
_cell.length_b   1.000
_cell.length_c   1.000
_cell.angle_alpha   90.00
_cell.angle_beta   90.00
_cell.angle_gamma   90.00
#
_symmetry.space_group_name_H-M   'P 1'
#
loop_
_entity.id
_entity.type
_entity.pdbx_description
1 polymer ?
#
loop_
_entity_poly.entity_id
_entity_poly.type
_entity_poly.pdbx_seq_one_letter_code
_entity_poly.pdbx_strand_id
1 'polypeptide(L)'
;MGISFSNIGTVGREQLITSGSNGEPNWSYIPSKGKSTRTQTEFVSEIKKLAQKAANATDKTEQDAISRQLLQLRAEYLSEVAPDRKQLYQQAKSAMKNQNANPKCKG
;
A
#
# COMPACT_ATOMS: atom_id res chain seq x y z
N MET A 1 15.02 21.97 10.04
CA MET A 1 14.18 20.99 10.77
C MET A 1 14.32 19.65 10.07
N GLY A 2 15.24 18.80 10.55
CA GLY A 2 15.46 17.46 9.99
C GLY A 2 14.59 16.46 10.73
N ILE A 3 13.80 15.67 10.01
CA ILE A 3 13.10 14.52 10.59
C ILE A 3 14.13 13.42 10.84
N SER A 4 14.34 13.08 12.11
CA SER A 4 15.21 11.97 12.49
C SER A 4 14.43 10.66 12.41
N PHE A 5 14.91 9.69 11.63
CA PHE A 5 14.32 8.35 11.50
C PHE A 5 14.89 7.34 12.51
N SER A 6 15.29 7.79 13.70
CA SER A 6 15.99 6.94 14.68
C SER A 6 15.15 5.82 15.30
N ASN A 7 13.84 5.74 15.04
CA ASN A 7 12.93 4.83 15.76
C ASN A 7 12.17 3.81 14.87
N ILE A 8 12.62 3.50 13.64
CA ILE A 8 12.03 2.42 12.82
C ILE A 8 12.38 1.00 13.33
N GLY A 9 13.13 0.89 14.44
CA GLY A 9 13.72 -0.37 14.90
C GLY A 9 12.78 -1.38 15.59
N THR A 10 11.60 -1.01 16.08
CA THR A 10 10.76 -1.95 16.86
C THR A 10 9.26 -1.64 16.74
N VAL A 11 8.75 -1.55 15.51
CA VAL A 11 7.30 -1.72 15.31
C VAL A 11 7.04 -3.21 15.38
N GLY A 12 6.64 -3.70 16.56
CA GLY A 12 6.51 -5.13 16.83
C GLY A 12 5.55 -5.78 15.85
N ARG A 13 6.05 -6.70 15.00
CA ARG A 13 5.35 -7.72 14.18
C ARG A 13 3.99 -7.36 13.55
N GLU A 14 3.64 -6.09 13.46
CA GLU A 14 2.57 -5.54 12.64
C GLU A 14 3.27 -4.99 11.41
N GLN A 15 3.69 -5.89 10.50
CA GLN A 15 4.06 -5.46 9.16
C GLN A 15 2.90 -4.63 8.65
N LEU A 16 3.12 -3.32 8.45
CA LEU A 16 2.17 -2.46 7.77
C LEU A 16 1.82 -3.20 6.48
N ILE A 17 0.52 -3.38 6.21
CA ILE A 17 0.03 -4.16 5.05
C ILE A 17 0.60 -3.58 3.73
N THR A 18 1.01 -2.31 3.77
CA THR A 18 1.69 -1.53 2.72
C THR A 18 3.20 -1.79 2.60
N SER A 19 3.78 -2.67 3.41
CA SER A 19 5.20 -3.05 3.40
C SER A 19 5.31 -4.56 3.16
N GLY A 20 6.07 -4.94 2.15
CA GLY A 20 6.40 -6.33 1.85
C GLY A 20 7.46 -6.90 2.79
N SER A 21 7.70 -8.21 2.68
CA SER A 21 8.65 -8.96 3.51
C SER A 21 10.08 -8.43 3.48
N ASN A 22 10.44 -7.71 2.40
CA ASN A 22 11.79 -7.21 2.15
C ASN A 22 11.92 -5.71 2.44
N GLY A 23 10.92 -5.09 3.08
CA GLY A 23 10.85 -3.64 3.31
C GLY A 23 10.42 -2.82 2.09
N GLU A 24 10.21 -3.46 0.93
CA GLU A 24 9.67 -2.79 -0.26
C GLU A 24 8.17 -2.46 -0.10
N PRO A 25 7.66 -1.41 -0.76
CA PRO A 25 6.23 -1.10 -0.72
C PRO A 25 5.37 -2.24 -1.28
N ASN A 26 4.34 -2.65 -0.56
CA ASN A 26 3.34 -3.59 -1.04
C ASN A 26 2.35 -2.87 -1.96
N TRP A 27 2.64 -2.93 -3.26
CA TRP A 27 1.82 -2.28 -4.27
C TRP A 27 0.39 -2.81 -4.33
N SER A 28 0.07 -4.01 -3.82
CA SER A 28 -1.31 -4.54 -3.84
C SER A 28 -2.27 -3.63 -3.07
N TYR A 29 -1.81 -3.02 -1.98
CA TYR A 29 -2.62 -2.16 -1.10
C TYR A 29 -2.33 -0.67 -1.27
N ILE A 30 -1.29 -0.31 -2.02
CA ILE A 30 -0.95 1.09 -2.33
C ILE A 30 -1.58 1.45 -3.68
N PRO A 31 -2.51 2.42 -3.72
CA PRO A 31 -3.05 2.90 -4.99
C PRO A 31 -1.91 3.48 -5.83
N SER A 32 -1.86 3.17 -7.11
CA SER A 32 -0.90 3.74 -8.05
C SER A 32 -1.58 3.80 -9.40
N LYS A 33 -1.28 4.82 -10.20
CA LYS A 33 -1.85 5.01 -11.52
C LYS A 33 -1.95 3.70 -12.31
N GLY A 34 -3.10 3.47 -12.94
CA GLY A 34 -3.30 2.37 -13.90
C GLY A 34 -3.43 0.98 -13.28
N LYS A 35 -3.90 0.85 -12.03
CA LYS A 35 -4.20 -0.48 -11.45
C LYS A 35 -5.57 -1.02 -11.78
N SER A 36 -6.55 -0.18 -12.10
CA SER A 36 -7.90 -0.66 -12.41
C SER A 36 -8.15 -0.78 -13.91
N THR A 37 -8.67 -1.95 -14.28
CA THR A 37 -9.36 -2.18 -15.55
C THR A 37 -10.84 -2.49 -15.32
N ARG A 38 -11.31 -2.39 -14.07
CA ARG A 38 -12.67 -2.75 -13.65
C ARG A 38 -13.61 -1.57 -13.80
N THR A 39 -14.84 -1.88 -14.16
CA THR A 39 -15.94 -0.93 -14.28
C THR A 39 -16.59 -0.66 -12.92
N GLN A 40 -17.30 0.47 -12.79
CA GLN A 40 -17.99 0.84 -11.55
C GLN A 40 -18.99 -0.23 -11.08
N THR A 41 -19.69 -0.88 -12.02
CA THR A 41 -20.67 -1.94 -11.72
C THR A 41 -20.02 -3.18 -11.12
N GLU A 42 -18.82 -3.56 -11.60
CA GLU A 42 -18.03 -4.64 -11.03
C GLU A 42 -17.57 -4.32 -9.61
N PHE A 43 -17.11 -3.09 -9.36
CA PHE A 43 -16.75 -2.66 -8.00
C PHE A 43 -17.94 -2.73 -7.04
N VAL A 44 -19.11 -2.22 -7.45
CA VAL A 44 -20.32 -2.25 -6.62
C VAL A 44 -20.74 -3.70 -6.35
N SER A 45 -20.68 -4.58 -7.35
CA SER A 45 -20.99 -6.00 -7.19
C SER A 45 -20.04 -6.68 -6.19
N GLU A 46 -18.74 -6.44 -6.30
CA GLU A 46 -17.75 -7.07 -5.41
C GLU A 46 -17.84 -6.53 -3.98
N ILE A 47 -18.08 -5.23 -3.81
CA ILE A 47 -18.33 -4.63 -2.48
C ILE A 47 -19.59 -5.22 -1.86
N LYS A 48 -20.68 -5.37 -2.61
CA LYS A 48 -21.93 -5.97 -2.12
C LYS A 48 -21.72 -7.41 -1.67
N LYS A 49 -20.97 -8.19 -2.46
CA LYS A 49 -20.60 -9.57 -2.12
C LYS A 49 -19.74 -9.64 -0.85
N LEU A 50 -18.75 -8.76 -0.70
CA LEU A 50 -17.93 -8.68 0.50
C LEU A 50 -18.73 -8.26 1.73
N ALA A 51 -19.63 -7.29 1.59
CA ALA A 51 -20.51 -6.85 2.67
C ALA A 51 -21.44 -7.99 3.15
N GLN A 52 -22.01 -8.76 2.22
CA GLN A 52 -22.82 -9.92 2.56
C GLN A 52 -21.99 -11.01 3.25
N LYS A 53 -20.76 -11.26 2.76
CA LYS A 53 -19.83 -12.20 3.41
C LYS A 53 -19.45 -11.72 4.81
N ALA A 54 -19.21 -10.42 5.00
CA ALA A 54 -18.89 -9.83 6.29
C ALA A 54 -20.03 -10.01 7.30
N ALA A 55 -21.28 -9.82 6.85
CA ALA A 55 -22.47 -10.00 7.69
C ALA A 55 -22.64 -11.45 8.19
N ASN A 56 -22.16 -12.43 7.42
CA ASN A 56 -22.22 -13.85 7.77
C ASN A 56 -20.95 -14.38 8.46
N ALA A 57 -19.87 -13.59 8.52
CA ALA A 57 -18.58 -14.01 9.05
C ALA A 57 -18.59 -13.95 10.58
N THR A 58 -18.59 -15.12 11.21
CA THR A 58 -18.49 -15.29 12.67
C THR A 58 -17.05 -15.34 13.18
N ASP A 59 -16.10 -15.68 12.32
CA ASP A 59 -14.69 -15.87 12.68
C ASP A 59 -13.83 -14.64 12.42
N LYS A 60 -12.98 -14.29 13.39
CA LYS A 60 -12.07 -13.14 13.31
C LYS A 60 -11.10 -13.24 12.11
N THR A 61 -10.67 -14.46 11.76
CA THR A 61 -9.78 -14.71 10.62
C THR A 61 -10.48 -14.42 9.28
N GLU A 62 -11.77 -14.77 9.17
CA GLU A 62 -12.55 -14.48 7.97
C GLU A 62 -12.81 -12.98 7.83
N GLN A 63 -13.11 -12.30 8.95
CA GLN A 63 -13.24 -10.85 8.97
C GLN A 63 -11.94 -10.14 8.56
N ASP A 64 -10.77 -10.62 8.99
CA ASP A 64 -9.47 -10.08 8.56
C ASP A 64 -9.24 -10.28 7.06
N ALA A 65 -9.56 -11.47 6.53
CA ALA A 65 -9.47 -11.75 5.10
C ALA A 65 -10.37 -10.82 4.27
N ILE A 66 -11.61 -10.60 4.72
CA ILE A 66 -12.57 -9.68 4.07
C ILE A 66 -12.05 -8.23 4.12
N SER A 67 -11.50 -7.82 5.27
CA SER A 67 -10.92 -6.49 5.45
C SER A 67 -9.75 -6.27 4.48
N ARG A 68 -8.89 -7.27 4.29
CA ARG A 68 -7.80 -7.22 3.29
C ARG A 68 -8.33 -7.10 1.86
N GLN A 69 -9.35 -7.86 1.50
CA GLN A 69 -9.98 -7.76 0.16
C GLN A 69 -10.58 -6.37 -0.08
N LEU A 70 -11.24 -5.79 0.92
CA LEU A 70 -11.77 -4.44 0.83
C LEU A 70 -10.66 -3.38 0.63
N LEU A 71 -9.54 -3.53 1.34
CA LEU A 71 -8.39 -2.62 1.18
C LEU A 71 -7.80 -2.70 -0.24
N GLN A 72 -7.74 -3.89 -0.85
CA GLN A 72 -7.30 -4.05 -2.24
C GLN A 72 -8.24 -3.38 -3.23
N LEU A 73 -9.56 -3.60 -3.09
CA LEU A 73 -10.57 -2.95 -3.92
C LEU A 73 -10.49 -1.42 -3.82
N ARG A 74 -10.27 -0.90 -2.61
CA ARG A 74 -10.07 0.54 -2.40
C ARG A 74 -8.81 1.06 -3.10
N ALA A 75 -7.71 0.32 -3.03
CA ALA A 75 -6.48 0.68 -3.73
C ALA A 75 -6.65 0.67 -5.25
N GLU A 76 -7.49 -0.23 -5.76
CA GLU A 76 -7.82 -0.32 -7.17
C GLU A 76 -8.75 0.82 -7.62
N TYR A 77 -9.84 1.09 -6.89
CA TYR A 77 -10.75 2.20 -7.20
C TYR A 77 -10.02 3.55 -7.19
N LEU A 78 -9.17 3.79 -6.19
CA LEU A 78 -8.40 5.03 -6.10
C LEU A 78 -7.26 5.11 -7.11
N SER A 79 -6.95 4.03 -7.85
CA SER A 79 -5.84 4.01 -8.79
C SER A 79 -6.04 4.90 -10.01
N GLU A 80 -7.28 5.17 -10.39
CA GLU A 80 -7.63 6.04 -11.51
C GLU A 80 -7.20 7.49 -11.24
N VAL A 81 -7.40 7.94 -10.00
CA VAL A 81 -7.08 9.31 -9.54
C VAL A 81 -5.72 9.39 -8.82
N ALA A 82 -5.04 8.27 -8.63
CA ALA A 82 -3.76 8.23 -7.94
C ALA A 82 -2.61 8.67 -8.86
N PRO A 83 -1.60 9.39 -8.33
CA PRO A 83 -0.35 9.59 -9.05
C PRO A 83 0.37 8.26 -9.26
N ASP A 84 1.35 8.23 -10.19
CA ASP A 84 2.22 7.07 -10.38
C ASP A 84 3.21 6.94 -9.21
N ARG A 85 2.75 6.34 -8.12
CA ARG A 85 3.54 6.14 -6.90
C ARG A 85 4.72 5.20 -7.14
N LYS A 86 4.63 4.27 -8.10
CA LYS A 86 5.75 3.39 -8.46
C LYS A 86 6.89 4.20 -9.07
N GLN A 87 6.58 5.10 -10.01
CA GLN A 87 7.57 5.98 -10.61
C GLN A 87 8.20 6.90 -9.56
N LEU A 88 7.38 7.53 -8.70
CA LEU A 88 7.88 8.38 -7.61
C LEU A 88 8.82 7.63 -6.66
N TYR A 89 8.48 6.38 -6.32
CA TYR A 89 9.34 5.53 -5.49
C TYR A 89 10.68 5.23 -6.18
N GLN A 90 10.68 4.88 -7.47
CA GLN A 90 11.93 4.63 -8.20
C GLN A 90 12.78 5.90 -8.34
N GLN A 91 12.17 7.06 -8.55
CA GLN A 91 12.85 8.34 -8.58
C GLN A 91 13.52 8.63 -7.23
N ALA A 92 12.79 8.49 -6.13
CA ALA A 92 13.33 8.66 -4.78
C ALA A 92 14.49 7.68 -4.50
N LYS A 93 14.32 6.40 -4.83
CA LYS A 93 15.36 5.37 -4.67
C LYS A 93 16.63 5.72 -5.43
N SER A 94 16.50 6.24 -6.65
CA SER A 94 17.62 6.68 -7.49
C SER A 94 18.31 7.91 -6.92
N ALA A 95 17.53 8.91 -6.47
CA ALA A 95 18.05 10.12 -5.85
C ALA A 95 18.82 9.81 -4.55
N MET A 96 18.29 8.93 -3.70
CA MET A 96 18.97 8.48 -2.48
C MET A 96 20.27 7.73 -2.77
N LYS A 97 20.30 6.88 -3.81
CA LYS A 97 21.53 6.20 -4.23
C LYS A 97 22.60 7.19 -4.69
N ASN A 98 22.20 8.25 -5.39
CA ASN A 98 23.10 9.27 -5.91
C ASN A 98 23.59 10.27 -4.84
N GLN A 99 22.86 10.45 -3.74
CA GLN A 99 23.31 11.30 -2.61
C GLN A 99 24.58 10.75 -1.93
N ASN A 100 24.79 9.43 -1.93
CA ASN A 100 26.03 8.82 -1.43
C ASN A 100 27.28 9.16 -2.27
N ALA A 101 27.11 9.78 -3.45
CA ALA A 101 28.21 10.27 -4.29
C ALA A 101 28.51 11.77 -4.06
N ASN A 102 27.71 12.49 -3.28
CA ASN A 102 27.98 13.90 -2.95
C ASN A 102 28.76 14.00 -1.62
N PRO A 103 30.05 14.41 -1.64
CA PRO A 103 30.88 14.47 -0.43
C PRO A 103 30.37 15.47 0.63
N LYS A 104 29.40 16.34 0.31
CA LYS A 104 28.74 17.25 1.27
C LYS A 104 27.65 16.59 2.12
N CYS A 105 27.30 15.34 1.86
CA CYS A 105 26.27 14.58 2.58
C CYS A 105 26.86 13.47 3.48
N LYS A 106 28.09 13.65 3.97
CA LYS A 106 28.64 12.85 5.07
C LYS A 106 28.53 13.67 6.35
N GLY A 107 27.51 13.34 7.15
CA GLY A 107 27.46 13.73 8.57
C GLY A 107 28.26 12.73 9.39
#